data_AF-A0AA96SFD6-F1
#
_entry.id   AF-A0AA96SFD6-F1
#
_cell.length_a   1.000
_cell.length_b   1.000
_cell.length_c   1.000
_cell.angle_alpha   90.00
_cell.angle_beta   90.00
_cell.angle_gamma   90.00
#
_symmetry.space_group_name_H-M   'P 1'
#
loop_
_entity.id
_entity.type
_entity.pdbx_description
1 polymer ?
#
loop_
_entity_poly.entity_id
_entity_poly.type
_entity_poly.pdbx_seq_one_letter_code
_entity_poly.pdbx_strand_id
1 'polypeptide(L)'
;MLKKWNKKYWAGMGVILALTGCTSVADMVGYDTATLNEDAAKSYSQVIQNARGQKALDVSSPTAQRVQRVFARLRPHAERANKTGVPFNWQMNVIRSDEMNAWAMPGGKMAVYTGIVEKLKLTDAEIAAVVGHEMTHALLEHSKKALGGQVLTGLGGSILASSTGVDGDLVGLGADLLATKPFSRHQESEADAGGVRLMAEAGYNPEAAVSVWEKMNKVQGGSSLSILSTHPTNQARINAIRKMLPEVMPIYQKNKR
;
A
#
# COMPACT_ATOMS: atom_id res chain seq x y z
N MET A 1 -50.66 31.05 -38.11
CA MET A 1 -49.98 29.83 -37.61
C MET A 1 -48.50 29.94 -37.97
N LEU A 2 -47.59 29.43 -37.10
CA LEU A 2 -46.11 29.46 -37.18
C LEU A 2 -45.53 30.80 -36.64
N LYS A 3 -44.59 30.89 -35.68
CA LYS A 3 -43.63 29.98 -35.04
C LYS A 3 -43.43 30.47 -33.59
N LYS A 4 -43.67 29.64 -32.56
CA LYS A 4 -43.16 29.90 -31.20
C LYS A 4 -41.73 29.39 -31.12
N TRP A 5 -40.78 30.31 -30.98
CA TRP A 5 -39.38 30.00 -30.68
C TRP A 5 -39.25 29.51 -29.24
N ASN A 6 -38.82 28.27 -29.06
CA ASN A 6 -38.60 27.66 -27.75
C ASN A 6 -37.11 27.78 -27.38
N LYS A 7 -36.74 28.87 -26.68
CA LYS A 7 -35.40 29.00 -26.10
C LYS A 7 -35.34 28.17 -24.81
N LYS A 8 -34.97 26.90 -24.93
CA LYS A 8 -34.45 26.11 -23.80
C LYS A 8 -33.04 26.62 -23.51
N TYR A 9 -32.91 27.53 -22.54
CA TYR A 9 -31.60 27.83 -21.96
C TYR A 9 -31.17 26.61 -21.15
N TRP A 10 -30.13 25.94 -21.64
CA TRP A 10 -29.36 24.96 -20.89
C TRP A 10 -28.64 25.71 -19.76
N ALA A 11 -29.22 25.70 -18.57
CA ALA A 11 -28.49 26.04 -17.35
C ALA A 11 -27.58 24.86 -17.02
N GLY A 12 -26.43 24.78 -17.69
CA GLY A 12 -25.32 23.95 -17.22
C GLY A 12 -24.81 24.54 -15.91
N MET A 13 -25.22 23.95 -14.79
CA MET A 13 -24.59 24.21 -13.49
C MET A 13 -23.18 23.61 -13.52
N GLY A 14 -22.24 24.34 -14.12
CA GLY A 14 -20.81 24.15 -13.86
C GLY A 14 -20.55 24.61 -12.44
N VAL A 15 -20.61 23.69 -11.48
CA VAL A 15 -20.10 23.93 -10.14
C VAL A 15 -18.58 24.00 -10.24
N ILE A 16 -18.04 25.20 -10.40
CA ILE A 16 -16.62 25.46 -10.20
C ILE A 16 -16.42 25.53 -8.68
N LEU A 17 -16.15 24.38 -8.07
CA LEU A 17 -15.69 24.32 -6.68
C LEU A 17 -14.24 24.80 -6.63
N ALA A 18 -14.06 26.05 -6.23
CA ALA A 18 -12.75 26.59 -5.88
C ALA A 18 -12.30 25.98 -4.53
N LEU A 19 -11.63 24.82 -4.59
CA LEU A 19 -11.04 24.16 -3.42
C LEU A 19 -9.75 24.88 -3.04
N THR A 20 -9.84 25.77 -2.06
CA THR A 20 -8.68 26.33 -1.34
C THR A 20 -8.43 25.48 -0.10
N GLY A 21 -7.93 24.27 -0.31
CA GLY A 21 -7.57 23.32 0.75
C GLY A 21 -6.97 22.05 0.14
N CYS A 22 -6.09 21.36 0.87
CA CYS A 22 -5.49 20.08 0.46
C CYS A 22 -6.50 18.92 0.46
N THR A 23 -7.73 19.14 -0.01
CA THR A 23 -8.79 18.16 -0.09
C THR A 23 -8.57 17.32 -1.34
N SER A 24 -8.33 16.02 -1.17
CA SER A 24 -8.27 15.07 -2.29
C SER A 24 -9.67 14.71 -2.78
N VAL A 25 -9.76 14.17 -4.00
CA VAL A 25 -11.05 13.66 -4.53
C VAL A 25 -11.64 12.58 -3.62
N ALA A 26 -10.79 11.78 -2.96
CA ALA A 26 -11.23 10.80 -1.97
C ALA A 26 -11.88 11.46 -0.74
N ASP A 27 -11.31 12.56 -0.24
CA ASP A 27 -11.90 13.30 0.88
C ASP A 27 -13.29 13.87 0.50
N MET A 28 -13.44 14.36 -0.73
CA MET A 28 -14.70 14.93 -1.22
C MET A 28 -15.86 13.92 -1.27
N VAL A 29 -15.55 12.63 -1.37
CA VAL A 29 -16.55 11.55 -1.40
C VAL A 29 -16.64 10.77 -0.09
N GLY A 30 -16.12 11.33 1.01
CA GLY A 30 -16.24 10.75 2.35
C GLY A 30 -15.19 9.70 2.71
N TYR A 31 -14.14 9.53 1.90
CA TYR A 31 -13.02 8.66 2.19
C TYR A 31 -11.82 9.47 2.69
N ASP A 32 -12.04 10.20 3.78
CA ASP A 32 -10.95 10.84 4.50
C ASP A 32 -10.03 9.79 5.16
N THR A 33 -8.85 10.23 5.58
CA THR A 33 -7.83 9.36 6.17
C THR A 33 -8.31 8.58 7.38
N ALA A 34 -9.05 9.22 8.30
CA ALA A 34 -9.51 8.56 9.52
C ALA A 34 -10.56 7.49 9.19
N THR A 35 -11.51 7.83 8.33
CA THR A 35 -12.54 6.90 7.85
C THR A 35 -11.92 5.68 7.15
N LEU A 36 -10.97 5.90 6.24
CA LEU A 36 -10.26 4.80 5.56
C LEU A 36 -9.45 3.93 6.51
N ASN A 37 -8.82 4.51 7.54
CA ASN A 37 -8.08 3.75 8.54
C ASN A 37 -9.01 2.85 9.36
N GLU A 38 -10.23 3.31 9.67
CA GLU A 38 -11.24 2.51 10.39
C GLU A 38 -11.75 1.35 9.53
N ASP A 39 -12.12 1.61 8.28
CA ASP A 39 -12.60 0.58 7.35
C ASP A 39 -11.52 -0.46 7.03
N ALA A 40 -10.28 -0.01 6.87
CA ALA A 40 -9.12 -0.89 6.74
C ALA A 40 -8.94 -1.78 7.98
N ALA A 41 -9.14 -1.24 9.20
CA ALA A 41 -9.04 -2.03 10.43
C ALA A 41 -10.12 -3.13 10.52
N LYS A 42 -11.37 -2.83 10.13
CA LYS A 42 -12.46 -3.82 10.06
C LYS A 42 -12.15 -4.91 9.04
N SER A 43 -11.80 -4.51 7.83
CA SER A 43 -11.43 -5.41 6.72
C SER A 43 -10.25 -6.32 7.10
N TYR A 44 -9.20 -5.73 7.67
CA TYR A 44 -8.03 -6.47 8.14
C TYR A 44 -8.40 -7.49 9.22
N SER A 45 -9.23 -7.12 10.19
CA SER A 45 -9.71 -8.05 11.23
C SER A 45 -10.37 -9.27 10.60
N GLN A 46 -11.21 -9.08 9.58
CA GLN A 46 -11.85 -10.18 8.86
C GLN A 46 -10.82 -11.08 8.16
N VAL A 47 -9.84 -10.50 7.46
CA VAL A 47 -8.77 -11.27 6.79
C VAL A 47 -8.00 -12.13 7.80
N ILE A 48 -7.63 -11.57 8.95
CA ILE A 48 -6.88 -12.28 9.98
C ILE A 48 -7.73 -13.36 10.68
N GLN A 49 -9.02 -13.10 10.90
CA GLN A 49 -9.95 -14.11 11.42
C GLN A 49 -10.11 -15.27 10.45
N ASN A 50 -10.26 -14.99 9.15
CA ASN A 50 -10.34 -16.01 8.10
C ASN A 50 -9.05 -16.84 8.05
N ALA A 51 -7.88 -16.20 8.03
CA ALA A 51 -6.58 -16.88 8.05
C ALA A 51 -6.41 -17.75 9.31
N ARG A 52 -6.88 -17.28 10.48
CA ARG A 52 -6.88 -18.07 11.71
C ARG A 52 -7.80 -19.28 11.62
N GLY A 53 -9.02 -19.11 11.11
CA GLY A 53 -9.99 -20.21 10.91
C GLY A 53 -9.44 -21.29 9.97
N GLN A 54 -8.67 -20.90 8.96
CA GLN A 54 -7.98 -21.80 8.03
C GLN A 54 -6.65 -22.35 8.58
N LYS A 55 -6.27 -22.05 9.84
CA LYS A 55 -4.97 -22.41 10.45
C LYS A 55 -3.75 -21.90 9.66
N ALA A 56 -3.95 -20.84 8.87
CA ALA A 56 -2.93 -20.20 8.05
C ALA A 56 -2.23 -19.05 8.78
N LEU A 57 -2.82 -18.47 9.84
CA LEU A 57 -2.15 -17.43 10.62
C LEU A 57 -0.89 -17.99 11.30
N ASP A 58 0.29 -17.48 10.93
CA ASP A 58 1.57 -17.91 11.46
C ASP A 58 2.09 -16.92 12.52
N VAL A 59 2.24 -17.42 13.74
CA VAL A 59 2.67 -16.62 14.90
C VAL A 59 3.98 -17.11 15.51
N SER A 60 4.55 -18.21 15.03
CA SER A 60 5.64 -18.90 15.73
C SER A 60 6.77 -19.42 14.86
N SER A 61 6.58 -19.57 13.54
CA SER A 61 7.65 -20.08 12.67
C SER A 61 8.89 -19.17 12.67
N PRO A 62 10.08 -19.70 12.32
CA PRO A 62 11.27 -18.87 12.14
C PRO A 62 11.03 -17.70 11.18
N THR A 63 10.28 -17.94 10.09
CA THR A 63 9.86 -16.90 9.13
C THR A 63 9.02 -15.82 9.81
N ALA A 64 7.99 -16.22 10.57
CA ALA A 64 7.14 -15.26 11.28
C ALA A 64 7.93 -14.43 12.29
N GLN A 65 8.81 -15.06 13.07
CA GLN A 65 9.65 -14.35 14.04
C GLN A 65 10.60 -13.34 13.37
N ARG A 66 11.18 -13.69 12.22
CA ARG A 66 12.04 -12.78 11.43
C ARG A 66 11.25 -11.56 10.95
N VAL A 67 10.08 -11.77 10.33
CA VAL A 67 9.19 -10.69 9.87
C VAL A 67 8.81 -9.77 11.03
N GLN A 68 8.42 -10.33 12.18
CA GLN A 68 8.05 -9.53 13.35
C GLN A 68 9.21 -8.70 13.91
N ARG A 69 10.43 -9.27 13.97
CA ARG A 69 11.63 -8.51 14.38
C ARG A 69 11.93 -7.36 13.42
N VAL A 70 11.84 -7.62 12.12
CA VAL A 70 12.07 -6.60 11.09
C VAL A 70 11.03 -5.49 11.19
N PHE A 71 9.76 -5.84 11.24
CA PHE A 71 8.64 -4.91 11.41
C PHE A 71 8.80 -4.06 12.67
N ALA A 72 9.09 -4.67 13.82
CA ALA A 72 9.29 -3.95 15.08
C ALA A 72 10.45 -2.94 15.02
N ARG A 73 11.50 -3.25 14.25
CA ARG A 73 12.64 -2.35 14.06
C ARG A 73 12.33 -1.20 13.10
N LEU A 74 11.50 -1.41 12.08
CA LEU A 74 11.07 -0.37 11.13
C LEU A 74 9.98 0.55 11.71
N ARG A 75 9.04 0.01 12.50
CA ARG A 75 7.86 0.71 13.01
C ARG A 75 8.13 2.10 13.60
N PRO A 76 9.08 2.31 14.53
CA PRO A 76 9.29 3.64 15.11
C PRO A 76 9.76 4.68 14.08
N HIS A 77 10.39 4.25 12.98
CA HIS A 77 10.78 5.14 11.87
C HIS A 77 9.57 5.49 11.02
N ALA A 78 8.71 4.51 10.72
CA ALA A 78 7.46 4.73 10.01
C ALA A 78 6.50 5.65 10.80
N GLU A 79 6.39 5.47 12.13
CA GLU A 79 5.61 6.35 13.00
C GLU A 79 6.08 7.81 12.93
N ARG A 80 7.39 8.07 12.94
CA ARG A 80 7.94 9.42 12.77
C ARG A 80 7.77 9.98 11.37
N ALA A 81 7.76 9.12 10.36
CA ALA A 81 7.56 9.50 8.96
C ALA A 81 6.10 9.81 8.63
N ASN A 82 5.14 9.43 9.48
CA ASN A 82 3.71 9.63 9.23
C ASN A 82 3.34 11.12 9.26
N LYS A 83 2.85 11.61 8.13
CA LYS A 83 2.41 13.01 7.94
C LYS A 83 0.93 13.13 7.58
N THR A 84 0.16 12.06 7.74
CA THR A 84 -1.26 12.01 7.35
C THR A 84 -2.18 12.77 8.32
N GLY A 85 -1.66 13.25 9.46
CA GLY A 85 -2.44 13.90 10.51
C GLY A 85 -3.20 12.94 11.42
N VAL A 86 -3.22 11.64 11.09
CA VAL A 86 -3.85 10.58 11.90
C VAL A 86 -2.78 9.55 12.29
N PRO A 87 -2.57 9.28 13.60
CA PRO A 87 -1.68 8.21 14.03
C PRO A 87 -2.13 6.85 13.49
N PHE A 88 -1.18 6.05 13.00
CA PHE A 88 -1.45 4.71 12.50
C PHE A 88 -1.31 3.69 13.62
N ASN A 89 -2.23 2.72 13.69
CA ASN A 89 -2.13 1.57 14.57
C ASN A 89 -1.48 0.42 13.82
N TRP A 90 -0.16 0.51 13.65
CA TRP A 90 0.65 -0.44 12.89
C TRP A 90 0.49 -1.88 13.41
N GLN A 91 0.08 -2.78 12.52
CA GLN A 91 -0.05 -4.21 12.79
C GLN A 91 0.47 -5.01 11.59
N MET A 92 1.26 -6.03 11.88
CA MET A 92 1.80 -6.95 10.89
C MET A 92 1.41 -8.37 11.31
N ASN A 93 0.78 -9.12 10.40
CA ASN A 93 0.57 -10.55 10.57
C ASN A 93 1.26 -11.34 9.46
N VAL A 94 1.61 -12.59 9.76
CA VAL A 94 2.22 -13.49 8.78
C VAL A 94 1.21 -14.57 8.42
N ILE A 95 1.02 -14.80 7.13
CA ILE A 95 0.09 -15.79 6.60
C ILE A 95 0.91 -16.92 5.98
N ARG A 96 0.73 -18.14 6.48
CA ARG A 96 1.33 -19.35 5.90
C ARG A 96 0.67 -19.64 4.57
N SER A 97 1.42 -19.45 3.51
CA SER A 97 0.99 -19.68 2.14
C SER A 97 2.20 -19.75 1.23
N ASP A 98 2.08 -20.52 0.16
CA ASP A 98 3.05 -20.58 -0.93
C ASP A 98 3.07 -19.32 -1.80
N GLU A 99 2.10 -18.44 -1.61
CA GLU A 99 1.99 -17.19 -2.34
C GLU A 99 3.19 -16.26 -2.03
N MET A 100 3.78 -15.69 -3.08
CA MET A 100 4.83 -14.68 -2.94
C MET A 100 4.19 -13.29 -2.95
N ASN A 101 3.70 -12.88 -1.78
CA ASN A 101 2.99 -11.61 -1.63
C ASN A 101 3.23 -10.93 -0.27
N ALA A 102 3.00 -9.63 -0.25
CA ALA A 102 2.90 -8.78 0.93
C ALA A 102 2.00 -7.58 0.56
N TRP A 103 1.31 -7.01 1.54
CA TRP A 103 0.46 -5.84 1.30
C TRP A 103 0.30 -4.99 2.57
N ALA A 104 -0.06 -3.72 2.36
CA ALA A 104 -0.51 -2.80 3.39
C ALA A 104 -1.85 -2.15 3.03
N MET A 105 -2.75 -2.09 4.00
CA MET A 105 -3.96 -1.28 3.98
C MET A 105 -3.75 0.05 4.74
N PRO A 106 -4.64 1.05 4.56
CA PRO A 106 -4.64 2.27 5.37
C PRO A 106 -4.54 2.01 6.87
N GLY A 107 -3.96 2.96 7.61
CA GLY A 107 -3.79 2.88 9.06
C GLY A 107 -2.72 1.89 9.53
N GLY A 108 -1.91 1.37 8.61
CA GLY A 108 -0.77 0.52 8.90
C GLY A 108 -1.12 -0.95 9.16
N LYS A 109 -2.18 -1.47 8.52
CA LYS A 109 -2.56 -2.89 8.64
C LYS A 109 -1.90 -3.69 7.53
N MET A 110 -1.04 -4.64 7.89
CA MET A 110 -0.13 -5.27 6.93
C MET A 110 -0.12 -6.78 7.06
N ALA A 111 0.10 -7.48 5.95
CA ALA A 111 0.40 -8.90 5.96
C ALA A 111 1.57 -9.25 5.04
N VAL A 112 2.31 -10.29 5.43
CA VAL A 112 3.35 -10.92 4.62
C VAL A 112 3.08 -12.42 4.55
N TYR A 113 3.25 -13.00 3.36
CA TYR A 113 3.01 -14.42 3.11
C TYR A 113 4.34 -15.17 3.24
N THR A 114 4.36 -16.34 3.89
CA THR A 114 5.62 -17.08 4.10
C THR A 114 6.36 -17.38 2.80
N GLY A 115 5.62 -17.61 1.70
CA GLY A 115 6.15 -17.89 0.38
C GLY A 115 7.11 -16.83 -0.15
N ILE A 116 6.86 -15.53 0.08
CA ILE A 116 7.77 -14.47 -0.41
C ILE A 116 9.14 -14.55 0.27
N VAL A 117 9.16 -14.89 1.56
CA VAL A 117 10.39 -14.99 2.35
C VAL A 117 11.13 -16.28 2.03
N GLU A 118 10.41 -17.39 1.98
CA GLU A 118 10.99 -18.74 1.91
C GLU A 118 11.45 -19.08 0.49
N LYS A 119 10.65 -18.75 -0.53
CA LYS A 119 10.99 -19.07 -1.94
C LYS A 119 12.12 -18.22 -2.48
N LEU A 120 12.16 -16.94 -2.10
CA LEU A 120 13.24 -16.02 -2.47
C LEU A 120 14.45 -16.10 -1.52
N LYS A 121 14.34 -16.91 -0.45
CA LYS A 121 15.37 -17.05 0.60
C LYS A 121 15.82 -15.67 1.09
N LEU A 122 14.86 -14.84 1.49
CA LEU A 122 15.13 -13.46 1.89
C LEU A 122 15.93 -13.43 3.19
N THR A 123 16.93 -12.57 3.26
CA THR A 123 17.62 -12.14 4.48
C THR A 123 16.78 -11.13 5.26
N ASP A 124 17.14 -10.80 6.50
CA ASP A 124 16.38 -9.82 7.31
C ASP A 124 16.39 -8.42 6.67
N ALA A 125 17.48 -8.03 6.00
CA ALA A 125 17.55 -6.77 5.26
C ALA A 125 16.63 -6.79 4.01
N GLU A 126 16.50 -7.93 3.34
CA GLU A 126 15.59 -8.07 2.20
C GLU A 126 14.11 -8.12 2.64
N ILE A 127 13.80 -8.74 3.79
CA ILE A 127 12.48 -8.63 4.41
C ILE A 127 12.20 -7.15 4.75
N ALA A 128 13.20 -6.41 5.23
CA ALA A 128 13.05 -4.99 5.54
C ALA A 128 12.76 -4.14 4.31
N ALA A 129 13.28 -4.52 3.14
CA ALA A 129 12.94 -3.86 1.88
C ALA A 129 11.46 -4.05 1.52
N VAL A 130 10.95 -5.29 1.57
CA VAL A 130 9.53 -5.58 1.31
C VAL A 130 8.63 -4.85 2.32
N VAL A 131 8.91 -4.99 3.62
CA VAL A 131 8.09 -4.37 4.67
C VAL A 131 8.17 -2.84 4.61
N GLY A 132 9.34 -2.26 4.39
CA GLY A 132 9.52 -0.81 4.26
C GLY A 132 8.81 -0.23 3.05
N HIS A 133 8.78 -0.96 1.93
CA HIS A 133 8.02 -0.60 0.73
C HIS A 133 6.51 -0.53 1.05
N GLU A 134 5.96 -1.59 1.66
CA GLU A 134 4.55 -1.63 2.07
C GLU A 134 4.20 -0.55 3.12
N MET A 135 5.08 -0.29 4.09
CA MET A 135 4.89 0.82 5.03
C MET A 135 4.79 2.16 4.30
N THR A 136 5.59 2.35 3.25
CA THR A 136 5.60 3.60 2.49
C THR A 136 4.31 3.77 1.68
N HIS A 137 3.73 2.70 1.12
CA HIS A 137 2.40 2.76 0.50
C HIS A 137 1.34 3.31 1.45
N ALA A 138 1.34 2.84 2.70
CA ALA A 138 0.42 3.34 3.72
C ALA A 138 0.73 4.80 4.09
N LEU A 139 2.00 5.14 4.32
CA LEU A 139 2.43 6.48 4.73
C LEU A 139 2.13 7.56 3.69
N LEU A 140 2.17 7.22 2.40
CA LEU A 140 1.89 8.13 1.28
C LEU A 140 0.44 8.04 0.78
N GLU A 141 -0.40 7.31 1.51
CA GLU A 141 -1.83 7.10 1.25
C GLU A 141 -2.11 6.65 -0.20
N HIS A 142 -1.29 5.74 -0.75
CA HIS A 142 -1.42 5.33 -2.14
C HIS A 142 -2.78 4.68 -2.44
N SER A 143 -3.34 3.89 -1.52
CA SER A 143 -4.69 3.33 -1.68
C SER A 143 -5.77 4.42 -1.71
N LYS A 144 -5.67 5.45 -0.86
CA LYS A 144 -6.58 6.62 -0.88
C LYS A 144 -6.51 7.38 -2.20
N LYS A 145 -5.31 7.63 -2.71
CA LYS A 145 -5.10 8.27 -4.03
C LYS A 145 -5.70 7.43 -5.16
N ALA A 146 -5.51 6.10 -5.11
CA ALA A 146 -6.09 5.19 -6.10
C ALA A 146 -7.63 5.19 -6.08
N LEU A 147 -8.24 5.22 -4.89
CA LEU A 147 -9.68 5.38 -4.73
C LEU A 147 -10.17 6.70 -5.35
N GLY A 148 -9.52 7.82 -5.04
CA GLY A 148 -9.87 9.13 -5.60
C GLY A 148 -9.78 9.16 -7.14
N GLY A 149 -8.78 8.49 -7.72
CA GLY A 149 -8.65 8.35 -9.17
C GLY A 149 -9.79 7.56 -9.83
N GLN A 150 -10.33 6.54 -9.15
CA GLN A 150 -11.48 5.77 -9.66
C GLN A 150 -12.76 6.59 -9.67
N VAL A 151 -12.98 7.40 -8.62
CA VAL A 151 -14.09 8.35 -8.56
C VAL A 151 -14.01 9.33 -9.73
N LEU A 152 -12.82 9.90 -9.97
CA LEU A 152 -12.63 10.88 -11.04
C LEU A 152 -12.82 10.31 -12.45
N THR A 153 -12.45 9.05 -12.67
CA THR A 153 -12.59 8.37 -13.96
C THR A 153 -14.00 7.81 -14.22
N GLY A 154 -14.95 8.00 -13.30
CA GLY A 154 -16.33 7.51 -13.43
C GLY A 154 -16.47 5.99 -13.25
N LEU A 155 -15.36 5.26 -13.13
CA LEU A 155 -15.33 3.84 -12.78
C LEU A 155 -15.71 3.59 -11.31
N GLY A 156 -15.69 4.63 -10.49
CA GLY A 156 -16.15 4.63 -9.09
C GLY A 156 -17.67 4.80 -8.91
N GLY A 157 -18.50 4.62 -9.95
CA GLY A 157 -19.96 4.77 -9.84
C GLY A 157 -20.60 3.91 -8.73
N SER A 158 -20.02 2.74 -8.42
CA SER A 158 -20.43 1.89 -7.30
C SER A 158 -19.96 2.41 -5.93
N ILE A 159 -18.81 3.09 -5.88
CA ILE A 159 -18.24 3.75 -4.69
C ILE A 159 -19.03 5.02 -4.33
N LEU A 160 -19.56 5.73 -5.33
CA LEU A 160 -20.45 6.88 -5.13
C LEU A 160 -21.86 6.47 -4.67
N ALA A 161 -22.36 5.30 -5.10
CA ALA A 161 -23.64 4.77 -4.63
C ALA A 161 -23.63 4.42 -3.14
N SER A 162 -22.46 4.16 -2.55
CA SER A 162 -22.32 3.85 -1.12
C SER A 162 -22.32 5.05 -0.19
N SER A 163 -22.04 6.26 -0.68
CA SER A 163 -22.10 7.48 0.16
C SER A 163 -23.54 7.96 0.41
N THR A 164 -24.55 7.30 -0.18
CA THR A 164 -25.97 7.65 -0.01
C THR A 164 -26.72 6.81 1.04
N GLY A 165 -26.08 5.84 1.67
CA GLY A 165 -26.71 4.98 2.68
C GLY A 165 -25.97 3.66 2.84
N VAL A 166 -25.51 3.40 4.06
CA VAL A 166 -24.64 2.28 4.43
C VAL A 166 -25.37 0.95 4.28
N ASP A 167 -25.01 0.17 3.26
CA ASP A 167 -25.26 -1.26 3.21
C ASP A 167 -23.99 -2.00 3.67
N GLY A 168 -24.15 -2.88 4.67
CA GLY A 168 -23.05 -3.60 5.36
C GLY A 168 -22.29 -4.62 4.50
N ASP A 169 -22.66 -4.77 3.22
CA ASP A 169 -22.07 -5.74 2.29
C ASP A 169 -20.81 -5.21 1.56
N LEU A 170 -20.48 -3.92 1.74
CA LEU A 170 -19.32 -3.26 1.12
C LEU A 170 -17.97 -3.58 1.77
N VAL A 171 -17.95 -4.15 2.97
CA VAL A 171 -16.71 -4.49 3.69
C VAL A 171 -15.88 -5.52 2.91
N GLY A 172 -16.52 -6.41 2.14
CA GLY A 172 -15.83 -7.40 1.31
C GLY A 172 -15.18 -6.82 0.05
N LEU A 173 -15.83 -5.84 -0.61
CA LEU A 173 -15.30 -5.15 -1.79
C LEU A 173 -14.18 -4.16 -1.44
N GLY A 174 -14.25 -3.56 -0.24
CA GLY A 174 -13.25 -2.59 0.25
C GLY A 174 -11.89 -3.22 0.55
N ALA A 175 -11.84 -4.42 1.13
CA ALA A 175 -10.59 -5.07 1.51
C ALA A 175 -9.68 -5.37 0.30
N ASP A 176 -10.24 -5.93 -0.77
CA ASP A 176 -9.51 -6.26 -2.00
C ASP A 176 -9.08 -4.96 -2.72
N LEU A 177 -9.99 -3.99 -2.77
CA LEU A 177 -9.71 -2.66 -3.34
C LEU A 177 -8.58 -1.91 -2.63
N LEU A 178 -8.45 -2.07 -1.32
CA LEU A 178 -7.45 -1.38 -0.50
C LEU A 178 -6.10 -2.11 -0.45
N ALA A 179 -6.06 -3.43 -0.66
CA ALA A 179 -4.87 -4.26 -0.47
C ALA A 179 -4.27 -4.85 -1.76
N THR A 180 -5.04 -5.10 -2.82
CA THR A 180 -4.59 -5.93 -3.95
C THR A 180 -4.60 -5.21 -5.30
N LYS A 181 -4.77 -3.89 -5.34
CA LYS A 181 -4.77 -3.14 -6.61
C LYS A 181 -3.38 -2.71 -7.05
N PRO A 182 -3.10 -2.77 -8.37
CA PRO A 182 -1.82 -2.31 -8.89
C PRO A 182 -1.68 -0.80 -8.72
N PHE A 183 -0.58 -0.38 -8.11
CA PHE A 183 -0.23 1.03 -8.03
C PHE A 183 0.43 1.54 -9.31
N SER A 184 0.37 2.85 -9.52
CA SER A 184 1.07 3.46 -10.65
C SER A 184 2.59 3.31 -10.50
N ARG A 185 3.34 3.31 -11.61
CA ARG A 185 4.82 3.26 -11.57
C ARG A 185 5.44 4.40 -10.74
N HIS A 186 4.75 5.53 -10.66
CA HIS A 186 5.18 6.65 -9.83
C HIS A 186 5.07 6.32 -8.35
N GLN A 187 3.91 5.84 -7.91
CA GLN A 187 3.67 5.40 -6.53
C GLN A 187 4.63 4.26 -6.12
N GLU A 188 4.91 3.32 -7.02
CA GLU A 188 5.90 2.27 -6.80
C GLU A 188 7.31 2.83 -6.57
N SER A 189 7.69 3.88 -7.31
CA SER A 189 8.99 4.55 -7.14
C SER A 189 9.05 5.36 -5.85
N GLU A 190 7.95 5.99 -5.44
CA GLU A 190 7.84 6.66 -4.13
C GLU A 190 7.94 5.64 -2.99
N ALA A 191 7.29 4.48 -3.13
CA ALA A 191 7.33 3.40 -2.16
C ALA A 191 8.73 2.77 -2.04
N ASP A 192 9.43 2.58 -3.16
CA ASP A 192 10.85 2.19 -3.15
C ASP A 192 11.72 3.21 -2.40
N ALA A 193 11.53 4.51 -2.66
CA ALA A 193 12.31 5.57 -2.04
C ALA A 193 12.11 5.64 -0.53
N GLY A 194 10.85 5.66 -0.08
CA GLY A 194 10.55 5.66 1.34
C GLY A 194 10.99 4.36 2.03
N GLY A 195 10.81 3.22 1.38
CA GLY A 195 11.20 1.92 1.93
C GLY A 195 12.71 1.82 2.15
N VAL A 196 13.50 2.19 1.15
CA VAL A 196 14.97 2.25 1.21
C VAL A 196 15.44 3.23 2.29
N ARG A 197 14.75 4.36 2.48
CA ARG A 197 15.03 5.29 3.58
C ARG A 197 14.72 4.69 4.95
N LEU A 198 13.54 4.08 5.12
CA LEU A 198 13.15 3.40 6.37
C LEU A 198 14.14 2.29 6.73
N MET A 199 14.61 1.52 5.74
CA MET A 199 15.67 0.53 5.94
C MET A 199 16.94 1.17 6.49
N ALA A 200 17.42 2.25 5.84
CA ALA A 200 18.63 2.93 6.25
C ALA A 200 18.54 3.46 7.69
N GLU A 201 17.44 4.11 8.03
CA GLU A 201 17.22 4.64 9.38
C GLU A 201 17.11 3.52 10.42
N ALA A 202 16.47 2.40 10.06
CA ALA A 202 16.41 1.22 10.91
C ALA A 202 17.74 0.47 11.01
N GLY A 203 18.75 0.80 10.19
CA GLY A 203 20.06 0.14 10.19
C GLY A 203 20.07 -1.21 9.44
N TYR A 204 19.20 -1.37 8.44
CA TYR A 204 19.28 -2.43 7.43
C TYR A 204 19.99 -1.90 6.18
N ASN A 205 20.86 -2.70 5.55
CA ASN A 205 21.59 -2.28 4.34
C ASN A 205 20.59 -1.97 3.19
N PRO A 206 20.48 -0.71 2.73
CA PRO A 206 19.55 -0.31 1.67
C PRO A 206 19.80 -1.01 0.32
N GLU A 207 21.02 -1.48 0.06
CA GLU A 207 21.35 -2.26 -1.14
C GLU A 207 20.54 -3.56 -1.24
N ALA A 208 20.06 -4.11 -0.12
CA ALA A 208 19.24 -5.31 -0.10
C ALA A 208 17.94 -5.16 -0.91
N ALA A 209 17.41 -3.93 -1.06
CA ALA A 209 16.24 -3.69 -1.89
C ALA A 209 16.49 -4.01 -3.38
N VAL A 210 17.71 -3.78 -3.88
CA VAL A 210 18.11 -4.16 -5.25
C VAL A 210 18.07 -5.69 -5.40
N SER A 211 18.61 -6.41 -4.41
CA SER A 211 18.64 -7.88 -4.39
C SER A 211 17.24 -8.50 -4.43
N VAL A 212 16.26 -7.92 -3.71
CA VAL A 212 14.87 -8.40 -3.73
C VAL A 212 14.30 -8.39 -5.15
N TRP A 213 14.43 -7.28 -5.87
CA TRP A 213 13.92 -7.16 -7.23
C TRP A 213 14.65 -8.07 -8.21
N GLU A 214 15.97 -8.21 -8.08
CA GLU A 214 16.74 -9.16 -8.88
C GLU A 214 16.32 -10.62 -8.62
N LYS A 215 16.01 -10.98 -7.36
CA LYS A 215 15.47 -12.30 -7.00
C LYS A 215 14.08 -12.53 -7.59
N MET A 216 13.18 -11.55 -7.50
CA MET A 216 11.83 -11.64 -8.09
C MET A 216 11.90 -11.83 -9.61
N ASN A 217 12.74 -11.05 -10.30
CA ASN A 217 12.92 -11.16 -11.76
C ASN A 217 13.43 -12.54 -12.19
N LYS A 218 14.29 -13.18 -11.39
CA LYS A 218 14.81 -14.53 -11.69
C LYS A 218 13.75 -15.62 -11.58
N VAL A 219 12.78 -15.47 -10.67
CA VAL A 219 11.71 -16.47 -10.46
C VAL A 219 10.54 -16.28 -11.45
N GLN A 220 10.41 -15.09 -12.04
CA GLN A 220 9.38 -14.78 -13.03
C GLN A 220 9.41 -15.67 -14.29
N GLY A 221 10.54 -16.31 -14.59
CA GLY A 221 10.69 -17.24 -15.71
C GLY A 221 9.88 -18.55 -15.62
N GLY A 222 9.16 -18.80 -14.52
CA GLY A 222 8.37 -20.04 -14.33
C GLY A 222 7.05 -19.91 -13.55
N SER A 223 6.65 -18.73 -13.09
CA SER A 223 5.38 -18.52 -12.35
C SER A 223 4.94 -17.05 -12.40
N SER A 224 3.63 -16.80 -12.54
CA SER A 224 3.05 -15.47 -12.32
C SER A 224 3.12 -15.13 -10.81
N LEU A 225 4.16 -14.42 -10.42
CA LEU A 225 4.31 -13.90 -9.06
C LEU A 225 3.15 -12.95 -8.72
N SER A 226 2.34 -13.27 -7.69
CA SER A 226 1.18 -12.42 -7.33
C SER A 226 1.60 -11.01 -6.92
N ILE A 227 2.74 -10.84 -6.24
CA ILE A 227 3.30 -9.52 -5.95
C ILE A 227 3.64 -8.70 -7.20
N LEU A 228 3.99 -9.32 -8.33
CA LEU A 228 4.26 -8.57 -9.56
C LEU A 228 2.99 -8.13 -10.29
N SER A 229 1.86 -8.76 -9.98
CA SER A 229 0.54 -8.32 -10.44
C SER A 229 0.11 -7.04 -9.72
N THR A 230 0.47 -6.87 -8.45
CA THR A 230 0.13 -5.70 -7.63
C THR A 230 1.25 -4.64 -7.61
N HIS A 231 2.51 -5.05 -7.76
CA HIS A 231 3.71 -4.20 -7.76
C HIS A 231 4.55 -4.47 -9.01
N PRO A 232 4.19 -3.90 -10.17
CA PRO A 232 4.92 -4.16 -11.41
C PRO A 232 6.36 -3.64 -11.34
N THR A 233 7.32 -4.57 -11.31
CA THR A 233 8.75 -4.23 -11.32
C THR A 233 9.28 -3.99 -12.73
N ASN A 234 10.35 -3.21 -12.84
CA ASN A 234 11.12 -3.04 -14.08
C ASN A 234 12.55 -2.58 -13.76
N GLN A 235 13.43 -2.62 -14.77
CA GLN A 235 14.81 -2.17 -14.64
C GLN A 235 14.93 -0.69 -14.20
N ALA A 236 13.95 0.15 -14.53
CA ALA A 236 13.97 1.56 -14.13
C ALA A 236 13.79 1.74 -12.61
N ARG A 237 12.99 0.90 -11.94
CA ARG A 237 12.87 0.90 -10.46
C ARG A 237 14.18 0.50 -9.79
N ILE A 238 14.81 -0.57 -10.28
CA ILE A 238 16.14 -1.00 -9.80
C ILE A 238 17.16 0.15 -9.96
N ASN A 239 17.15 0.82 -11.12
CA ASN A 239 18.04 1.94 -11.37
C ASN A 239 17.71 3.15 -10.48
N ALA A 240 16.44 3.40 -10.17
CA ALA A 240 16.03 4.47 -9.25
C ALA A 240 16.54 4.20 -7.83
N ILE A 241 16.40 2.97 -7.33
CA ILE A 241 16.97 2.56 -6.03
C ILE A 241 18.49 2.79 -6.01
N ARG A 242 19.21 2.33 -7.04
CA ARG A 242 20.67 2.52 -7.14
C ARG A 242 21.07 4.00 -7.11
N LYS A 243 20.28 4.88 -7.72
CA LYS A 243 20.52 6.34 -7.69
C LYS A 243 20.29 6.97 -6.31
N MET A 244 19.46 6.36 -5.47
CA MET A 244 19.21 6.84 -4.10
C MET A 244 20.26 6.36 -3.10
N LEU A 245 20.99 5.27 -3.39
CA LEU A 245 21.99 4.70 -2.47
C LEU A 245 22.99 5.74 -1.95
N PRO A 246 23.58 6.66 -2.75
CA PRO A 246 24.49 7.67 -2.24
C PRO A 246 23.90 8.57 -1.14
N GLU A 247 22.59 8.83 -1.18
CA GLU A 247 21.89 9.65 -0.18
C GLU A 247 21.59 8.86 1.10
N VAL A 248 21.13 7.60 0.96
CA VAL A 248 20.67 6.81 2.12
C VAL A 248 21.79 6.03 2.81
N MET A 249 22.88 5.72 2.11
CA MET A 249 23.98 4.94 2.68
C MET A 249 24.64 5.64 3.88
N PRO A 250 24.89 6.95 3.90
CA PRO A 250 25.37 7.64 5.10
C PRO A 250 24.44 7.49 6.30
N ILE A 251 23.11 7.52 6.08
CA ILE A 251 22.11 7.27 7.13
C ILE A 251 22.26 5.84 7.67
N TYR A 252 22.38 4.85 6.78
CA TYR A 252 22.62 3.47 7.17
C TYR A 252 23.92 3.31 7.96
N GLN A 253 25.04 3.88 7.51
CA GLN A 253 26.32 3.77 8.21
C GLN A 253 26.28 4.34 9.64
N LYS A 254 25.46 5.36 9.88
CA LYS A 254 25.25 5.93 11.22
C LYS A 254 24.40 5.02 12.13
N ASN A 255 23.48 4.24 11.55
CA ASN A 255 22.49 3.46 12.30
C ASN A 255 22.77 1.94 12.28
N LYS A 256 23.73 1.46 11.50
CA LYS A 256 24.14 0.06 11.50
C LYS A 256 24.64 -0.29 12.90
N ARG A 257 24.16 -1.42 13.42
CA ARG A 257 24.56 -1.99 14.71
C ARG A 257 25.37 -3.25 14.44
#